data_AF-I2NHV7-F1
#
_entry.id   AF-I2NHV7-F1
#
_cell.length_a   1.000
_cell.length_b   1.000
_cell.length_c   1.000
_cell.angle_alpha   90.00
_cell.angle_beta   90.00
_cell.angle_gamma   90.00
#
_symmetry.space_group_name_H-M   'P 1'
#
loop_
_entity.id
_entity.type
_entity.pdbx_description
1 polymer ?
#
loop_
_entity_poly.entity_id
_entity_poly.type
_entity_poly.pdbx_seq_one_letter_code
_entity_poly.pdbx_strand_id
1 'polypeptide(L)'
;MEFTVGSRAIEIKFDYMTMYKVNRDLGSQAPDGSRNEDGVGALFLRVVDRNDSALVDLIKLCASKKAKAVSDEEAIKAIADKMEELGAESTEPLFEALEEEMVESGFFKEKVSKYLENLELGLKYLKAKAETAEDKAQAELQIEQTEAQIGRLRNAIS
;
A
#
# COMPACT_ATOMS: atom_id res chain seq x y z
N MET A 1 5.31 9.77 10.36
CA MET A 1 5.27 8.95 11.61
C MET A 1 6.64 8.38 12.01
N GLU A 2 7.01 8.25 13.30
CA GLU A 2 8.31 7.70 13.75
C GLU A 2 8.19 6.35 14.49
N PHE A 3 9.10 5.42 14.19
CA PHE A 3 9.27 4.10 14.83
C PHE A 3 10.69 3.91 15.37
N THR A 4 10.82 3.18 16.47
CA THR A 4 12.13 2.72 16.98
C THR A 4 12.34 1.26 16.62
N VAL A 5 13.35 0.96 15.80
CA VAL A 5 13.76 -0.42 15.46
C VAL A 5 15.13 -0.71 16.06
N GLY A 6 15.13 -1.45 17.17
CA GLY A 6 16.33 -1.67 17.97
C GLY A 6 16.80 -0.36 18.59
N SER A 7 17.99 0.11 18.22
CA SER A 7 18.53 1.41 18.67
C SER A 7 18.36 2.54 17.65
N ARG A 8 17.59 2.33 16.58
CA ARG A 8 17.47 3.26 15.44
C ARG A 8 16.07 3.87 15.42
N ALA A 9 15.99 5.20 15.36
CA ALA A 9 14.76 5.88 14.99
C ALA A 9 14.61 5.90 13.46
N ILE A 10 13.44 5.53 12.97
CA ILE A 10 13.07 5.54 11.56
C ILE A 10 11.83 6.38 11.41
N GLU A 11 11.94 7.37 10.55
CA GLU A 11 10.83 8.23 10.18
C GLU A 11 10.22 7.72 8.87
N ILE A 12 8.92 7.41 8.91
CA ILE A 12 8.09 7.23 7.74
C ILE A 12 7.58 8.61 7.34
N LYS A 13 7.94 9.01 6.12
CA LYS A 13 7.48 10.23 5.45
C LYS A 13 7.01 9.91 4.05
N PHE A 14 5.88 10.44 3.62
CA PHE A 14 5.38 10.26 2.26
C PHE A 14 5.92 11.31 1.28
N ASP A 15 7.25 11.41 1.17
CA ASP A 15 7.93 12.30 0.23
C ASP A 15 8.23 11.64 -1.13
N TYR A 16 8.85 12.40 -2.06
CA TYR A 16 9.25 11.89 -3.38
C TYR A 16 10.20 10.68 -3.30
N MET A 17 11.09 10.63 -2.31
CA MET A 17 12.05 9.54 -2.16
C MET A 17 11.35 8.25 -1.72
N THR A 18 10.43 8.34 -0.77
CA THR A 18 9.61 7.21 -0.34
C THR A 18 8.71 6.74 -1.47
N MET A 19 8.07 7.66 -2.21
CA MET A 19 7.27 7.34 -3.40
C MET A 19 8.09 6.52 -4.42
N TYR A 20 9.29 6.99 -4.75
CA TYR A 20 10.17 6.31 -5.70
C TYR A 20 10.56 4.90 -5.22
N LYS A 21 10.95 4.77 -3.95
CA LYS A 21 11.31 3.47 -3.36
C LYS A 21 10.13 2.50 -3.36
N VAL A 22 8.94 2.98 -3.00
CA VAL A 22 7.72 2.15 -2.95
C VAL A 22 7.42 1.59 -4.34
N ASN A 23 7.45 2.40 -5.40
CA ASN A 23 7.26 1.88 -6.76
C ASN A 23 8.36 0.89 -7.17
N ARG A 24 9.62 1.19 -6.86
CA ARG A 24 10.75 0.33 -7.21
C ARG A 24 10.70 -1.03 -6.50
N ASP A 25 10.37 -1.05 -5.21
CA ASP A 25 10.53 -2.23 -4.36
C ASP A 25 9.23 -3.02 -4.20
N LEU A 26 8.07 -2.33 -4.22
CA LEU A 26 6.75 -2.92 -3.98
C LEU A 26 5.86 -2.97 -5.25
N GLY A 27 6.31 -2.40 -6.37
CA GLY A 27 5.60 -2.50 -7.65
C GLY A 27 5.55 -3.94 -8.16
N SER A 28 4.49 -4.29 -8.89
CA SER A 28 4.37 -5.61 -9.52
C SER A 28 5.46 -5.81 -10.58
N GLN A 29 5.85 -7.06 -10.84
CA GLN A 29 6.84 -7.36 -11.88
C GLN A 29 6.16 -7.57 -13.22
N ALA A 30 6.65 -6.88 -14.24
CA ALA A 30 6.31 -7.14 -15.63
C ALA A 30 7.00 -8.42 -16.13
N PRO A 31 6.52 -9.03 -17.23
CA PRO A 31 7.10 -10.25 -17.79
C PRO A 31 8.58 -10.14 -18.16
N ASP A 32 9.07 -8.93 -18.45
CA ASP A 32 10.46 -8.64 -18.78
C ASP A 32 11.36 -8.46 -17.54
N GLY A 33 10.81 -8.61 -16.33
CA GLY A 33 11.52 -8.46 -15.06
C GLY A 33 11.59 -7.02 -14.55
N SER A 34 11.10 -6.04 -15.32
CA SER A 34 10.97 -4.66 -14.85
C SER A 34 9.84 -4.52 -13.81
N ARG A 35 9.88 -3.44 -13.03
CA ARG A 35 8.86 -3.13 -12.02
C ARG A 35 7.86 -2.14 -12.59
N ASN A 36 6.58 -2.40 -12.41
CA ASN A 36 5.51 -1.48 -12.77
C ASN A 36 5.45 -0.31 -11.77
N GLU A 37 4.98 0.84 -12.22
CA GLU A 37 4.77 2.03 -11.36
C GLU A 37 3.45 1.99 -10.59
N ASP A 38 3.09 0.81 -10.06
CA ASP A 38 1.83 0.56 -9.33
C ASP A 38 2.02 0.34 -7.83
N GLY A 39 3.27 0.31 -7.34
CA GLY A 39 3.59 0.01 -5.95
C GLY A 39 2.94 0.97 -4.95
N VAL A 40 2.85 2.26 -5.28
CA VAL A 40 2.20 3.26 -4.41
C VAL A 40 0.71 2.99 -4.26
N GLY A 41 0.02 2.70 -5.37
CA GLY A 41 -1.40 2.37 -5.33
C GLY A 41 -1.68 1.05 -4.61
N ALA A 42 -0.85 0.04 -4.85
CA ALA A 42 -0.93 -1.25 -4.16
C ALA A 42 -0.65 -1.12 -2.65
N LEU A 43 0.32 -0.29 -2.25
CA LEU A 43 0.57 0.01 -0.84
C LEU A 43 -0.62 0.72 -0.21
N PHE A 44 -1.17 1.74 -0.87
CA PHE A 44 -2.31 2.50 -0.34
C PHE A 44 -3.55 1.62 -0.17
N LEU A 45 -3.84 0.73 -1.13
CA LEU A 45 -4.91 -0.25 -0.98
C LEU A 45 -4.72 -1.13 0.27
N ARG A 46 -3.49 -1.58 0.56
CA ARG A 46 -3.19 -2.35 1.78
C ARG A 46 -3.36 -1.54 3.06
N VAL A 47 -3.06 -0.24 3.03
CA VAL A 47 -3.29 0.67 4.17
C VAL A 47 -4.79 0.84 4.43
N VAL A 48 -5.58 1.09 3.38
CA VAL A 48 -7.05 1.18 3.47
C VAL A 48 -7.66 -0.14 3.96
N ASP A 49 -7.10 -1.28 3.55
CA ASP A 49 -7.54 -2.61 3.96
C ASP A 49 -7.02 -3.05 5.34
N ARG A 50 -6.31 -2.18 6.07
CA ARG A 50 -5.72 -2.46 7.38
C ARG A 50 -4.82 -3.72 7.38
N ASN A 51 -4.10 -3.92 6.28
CA ASN A 51 -3.21 -5.06 6.11
C ASN A 51 -1.85 -4.75 6.75
N ASP A 52 -1.55 -5.40 7.89
CA ASP A 52 -0.32 -5.16 8.69
C ASP A 52 0.98 -5.35 7.89
N SER A 53 0.98 -6.10 6.79
CA SER A 53 2.15 -6.19 5.90
C SER A 53 2.56 -4.83 5.33
N ALA A 54 1.65 -3.87 5.21
CA ALA A 54 1.95 -2.51 4.76
C ALA A 54 2.86 -1.77 5.77
N LEU A 55 2.57 -1.90 7.07
CA LEU A 55 3.40 -1.31 8.14
C LEU A 55 4.80 -1.91 8.13
N VAL A 56 4.89 -3.25 8.03
CA VAL A 56 6.16 -3.97 7.98
C VAL A 56 7.00 -3.54 6.78
N ASP A 57 6.41 -3.50 5.58
CA ASP A 57 7.10 -3.09 4.36
C ASP A 57 7.59 -1.65 4.45
N LEU A 58 6.76 -0.72 4.94
CA LEU A 58 7.12 0.68 5.10
C LEU A 58 8.29 0.87 6.06
N ILE A 59 8.27 0.20 7.21
CA ILE A 59 9.38 0.24 8.17
C ILE A 59 10.67 -0.24 7.51
N LYS A 60 10.64 -1.40 6.83
CA LYS A 60 11.82 -1.98 6.16
C LYS A 60 12.36 -1.04 5.08
N LEU A 61 11.47 -0.46 4.29
CA LEU A 61 11.81 0.43 3.18
C LEU A 61 12.45 1.74 3.66
N CYS A 62 11.91 2.33 4.73
CA CYS A 62 12.43 3.55 5.34
C CYS A 62 13.72 3.31 6.16
N ALA A 63 13.89 2.11 6.74
CA ALA A 63 15.08 1.73 7.50
C ALA A 63 16.35 1.54 6.65
N SER A 64 16.21 1.35 5.33
CA SER A 64 17.30 0.92 4.43
C SER A 64 18.42 1.95 4.16
N LYS A 65 18.69 2.87 5.09
CA LYS A 65 19.85 3.78 5.00
C LYS A 65 21.13 3.05 5.42
N LYS A 66 21.87 2.49 4.46
CA LYS A 66 23.29 2.02 4.54
C LYS A 66 23.65 0.98 5.64
N ALA A 67 22.71 0.57 6.48
CA ALA A 67 22.89 -0.41 7.54
C ALA A 67 22.31 -1.78 7.17
N LYS A 68 22.49 -2.77 8.05
CA LYS A 68 21.83 -4.09 7.94
C LYS A 68 20.32 -3.90 7.70
N ALA A 69 19.80 -4.64 6.72
CA ALA A 69 18.37 -4.69 6.43
C ALA A 69 17.59 -5.08 7.69
N VAL A 70 16.45 -4.42 7.89
CA VAL A 70 15.51 -4.76 8.96
C VAL A 70 14.78 -6.05 8.58
N SER A 71 14.78 -7.01 9.51
CA SER A 71 13.98 -8.24 9.40
C SER A 71 12.51 -8.00 9.73
N ASP A 72 11.64 -8.93 9.34
CA ASP A 72 10.22 -8.85 9.65
C ASP A 72 9.97 -8.85 11.16
N GLU A 73 10.71 -9.67 11.92
CA GLU A 73 10.63 -9.71 13.39
C GLU A 73 10.99 -8.36 14.03
N GLU A 74 12.04 -7.70 13.55
CA GLU A 74 12.44 -6.37 14.01
C GLU A 74 11.38 -5.31 13.70
N ALA A 75 10.73 -5.39 12.53
CA ALA A 75 9.66 -4.47 12.15
C ALA A 75 8.39 -4.70 12.97
N ILE A 76 7.97 -5.96 13.12
CA ILE A 76 6.80 -6.34 13.94
C ILE A 76 6.99 -5.87 15.39
N LYS A 77 8.18 -6.08 15.95
CA LYS A 77 8.49 -5.59 17.29
C LYS A 77 8.35 -4.08 17.40
N ALA A 78 8.88 -3.33 16.44
CA ALA A 78 8.76 -1.87 16.44
C ALA A 78 7.30 -1.39 16.36
N ILE A 79 6.44 -2.12 15.63
CA ILE A 79 5.00 -1.84 15.59
C ILE A 79 4.37 -2.09 16.97
N ALA A 80 4.67 -3.22 17.60
CA ALA A 80 4.16 -3.54 18.94
C ALA A 80 4.61 -2.52 19.99
N ASP A 81 5.91 -2.18 20.01
CA ASP A 81 6.46 -1.15 20.91
C ASP A 81 5.77 0.21 20.69
N LYS A 82 5.45 0.55 19.43
CA LYS A 82 4.72 1.79 19.10
C LYS A 82 3.27 1.76 19.58
N MET A 83 2.59 0.62 19.48
CA MET A 83 1.23 0.46 20.00
C MET A 83 1.20 0.58 21.52
N GLU A 84 2.18 0.01 22.23
CA GLU A 84 2.32 0.18 23.68
C GLU A 84 2.55 1.64 24.07
N GLU A 85 3.40 2.36 23.33
CA GLU A 85 3.64 3.81 23.54
C GLU A 85 2.36 4.63 23.39
N LEU A 86 1.53 4.30 22.39
CA LEU A 86 0.25 4.96 22.14
C LEU A 86 -0.87 4.52 23.09
N GLY A 87 -0.66 3.47 23.89
CA GLY A 87 -1.72 2.83 24.66
C GLY A 87 -2.83 2.25 23.78
N ALA A 88 -2.51 1.84 22.56
CA ALA A 88 -3.46 1.37 21.56
C ALA A 88 -3.63 -0.17 21.62
N GLU A 89 -4.89 -0.62 21.58
CA GLU A 89 -5.22 -2.06 21.57
C GLU A 89 -5.32 -2.65 20.15
N SER A 90 -5.22 -1.82 19.11
CA SER A 90 -5.24 -2.21 17.70
C SER A 90 -4.31 -1.33 16.87
N THR A 91 -4.00 -1.77 15.65
CA THR A 91 -3.17 -1.01 14.69
C THR A 91 -3.93 0.12 14.00
N GLU A 92 -5.23 0.30 14.27
CA GLU A 92 -6.08 1.30 13.61
C GLU A 92 -5.50 2.72 13.64
N PRO A 93 -5.01 3.25 14.78
CA PRO A 93 -4.46 4.61 14.82
C PRO A 93 -3.21 4.78 13.93
N LEU A 94 -2.46 3.69 13.71
CA LEU A 94 -1.32 3.72 12.80
C LEU A 94 -1.80 3.81 11.36
N PHE A 95 -2.82 3.02 10.98
CA PHE A 95 -3.37 3.06 9.63
C PHE A 95 -4.05 4.38 9.31
N GLU A 96 -4.83 4.95 10.23
CA GLU A 96 -5.46 6.28 10.06
C GLU A 96 -4.40 7.34 9.78
N ALA A 97 -3.32 7.38 10.58
CA ALA A 97 -2.25 8.34 10.38
C ALA A 97 -1.45 8.12 9.08
N LEU A 98 -1.29 6.87 8.62
CA LEU A 98 -0.68 6.62 7.32
C LEU A 98 -1.60 7.04 6.17
N GLU A 99 -2.89 6.73 6.27
CA GLU A 99 -3.90 7.10 5.26
C GLU A 99 -3.94 8.62 5.09
N GLU A 100 -4.04 9.37 6.19
CA GLU A 100 -4.00 10.84 6.20
C GLU A 100 -2.72 11.37 5.54
N GLU A 101 -1.54 10.93 5.99
CA GLU A 101 -0.25 11.43 5.48
C GLU A 101 -0.04 11.08 3.98
N MET A 102 -0.55 9.93 3.52
CA MET A 102 -0.53 9.54 2.10
C MET A 102 -1.43 10.42 1.22
N VAL A 103 -2.62 10.77 1.71
CA VAL A 103 -3.59 11.60 0.98
C VAL A 103 -3.17 13.07 0.94
N GLU A 104 -2.54 13.57 2.00
CA GLU A 104 -1.96 14.92 2.05
C GLU A 104 -0.73 15.07 1.13
N SER A 105 0.01 13.98 0.91
CA SER A 105 1.15 13.98 0.01
C SER A 105 0.73 14.09 -1.46
N GLY A 106 1.04 15.25 -2.08
CA GLY A 106 0.80 15.44 -3.52
C GLY A 106 1.46 14.37 -4.40
N PHE A 107 2.62 13.83 -4.00
CA PHE A 107 3.31 12.77 -4.73
C PHE A 107 2.55 11.44 -4.67
N PHE A 108 2.03 11.07 -3.50
CA PHE A 108 1.29 9.83 -3.33
C PHE A 108 -0.11 9.94 -3.91
N LYS A 109 -0.81 11.05 -3.65
CA LYS A 109 -2.14 11.33 -4.21
C LYS A 109 -2.17 11.19 -5.73
N GLU A 110 -1.20 11.77 -6.44
CA GLU A 110 -1.11 11.63 -7.90
C GLU A 110 -0.99 10.16 -8.35
N LYS A 111 -0.12 9.38 -7.68
CA LYS A 111 0.10 7.97 -8.03
C LYS A 111 -1.08 7.08 -7.65
N VAL A 112 -1.75 7.35 -6.53
CA VAL A 112 -2.99 6.67 -6.14
C VAL A 112 -4.10 6.95 -7.15
N SER A 113 -4.29 8.20 -7.57
CA SER A 113 -5.27 8.55 -8.61
C SER A 113 -5.00 7.82 -9.92
N LYS A 114 -3.74 7.79 -10.37
CA LYS A 114 -3.37 7.03 -11.58
C LYS A 114 -3.61 5.52 -11.43
N TYR A 115 -3.34 4.96 -10.25
CA TYR A 115 -3.63 3.56 -9.97
C TYR A 115 -5.14 3.27 -10.04
N LEU A 116 -5.96 4.16 -9.48
CA LEU A 116 -7.41 4.09 -9.55
C LEU A 116 -7.92 4.14 -11.01
N GLU A 117 -7.40 5.07 -11.82
CA GLU A 117 -7.73 5.15 -13.25
C GLU A 117 -7.40 3.83 -13.99
N ASN A 118 -6.26 3.22 -13.67
CA ASN A 118 -5.87 1.94 -14.24
C ASN A 118 -6.80 0.79 -13.80
N LEU A 119 -7.24 0.77 -12.53
CA LEU A 119 -8.23 -0.20 -12.05
C LEU A 119 -9.57 -0.02 -12.74
N GLU A 120 -10.03 1.21 -12.94
CA GLU A 120 -11.28 1.51 -13.64
C GLU A 120 -11.24 1.08 -15.11
N LEU A 121 -10.11 1.33 -15.77
CA LEU A 121 -9.88 0.84 -17.12
C LEU A 121 -9.85 -0.69 -17.16
N GLY A 122 -9.16 -1.32 -16.21
CA GLY A 122 -9.13 -2.77 -16.04
C GLY A 122 -10.52 -3.36 -15.83
N LEU A 123 -11.34 -2.75 -14.98
CA LEU A 123 -12.73 -3.14 -14.74
C LEU A 123 -13.57 -3.09 -16.03
N LYS A 124 -13.40 -2.04 -16.84
CA LYS A 124 -14.08 -1.94 -18.15
C LYS A 124 -13.71 -3.13 -19.06
N TYR A 125 -12.43 -3.50 -19.10
CA TYR A 125 -11.99 -4.67 -19.87
C TYR A 125 -12.52 -5.99 -19.28
N LEU A 126 -12.56 -6.14 -17.96
CA LEU A 126 -13.12 -7.32 -17.29
C LEU A 126 -14.60 -7.50 -17.63
N LYS A 127 -15.40 -6.43 -17.55
CA LYS A 127 -16.82 -6.43 -17.92
C LYS A 127 -17.03 -6.85 -19.37
N ALA A 128 -16.25 -6.30 -20.31
CA ALA A 128 -16.33 -6.68 -21.71
C ALA A 128 -15.95 -8.15 -21.96
N LYS A 129 -14.92 -8.67 -21.26
CA LYS A 129 -14.53 -10.08 -21.36
C LYS A 129 -15.58 -11.03 -20.78
N ALA A 130 -16.23 -10.64 -19.68
CA ALA A 130 -17.25 -11.46 -19.00
C ALA A 130 -18.45 -11.79 -19.90
N GLU A 131 -18.77 -10.94 -20.88
CA GLU A 131 -19.85 -11.20 -21.86
C GLU A 131 -19.65 -12.50 -22.65
N THR A 132 -18.38 -12.89 -22.85
CA THR A 132 -17.98 -14.05 -23.66
C THR A 132 -17.27 -15.12 -22.83
N ALA A 133 -17.22 -14.97 -21.50
CA ALA A 133 -16.53 -15.91 -20.63
C ALA A 133 -17.28 -17.24 -20.52
N GLU A 134 -16.54 -18.35 -20.61
CA GLU A 134 -17.07 -19.70 -20.38
C GLU A 134 -17.45 -19.89 -18.90
N ASP A 135 -16.63 -19.37 -17.97
CA ASP A 135 -16.93 -19.33 -16.54
C ASP A 135 -17.42 -17.93 -16.14
N LYS A 136 -18.73 -17.74 -16.22
CA LYS A 136 -19.37 -16.47 -15.84
C LYS A 136 -19.24 -16.16 -14.35
N ALA A 137 -19.30 -17.18 -13.49
CA ALA A 137 -19.25 -16.98 -12.04
C ALA A 137 -17.87 -16.45 -11.61
N GLN A 138 -16.80 -17.01 -12.17
CA GLN A 138 -15.45 -16.51 -11.92
C GLN A 138 -15.26 -15.09 -12.45
N ALA A 139 -15.79 -14.78 -13.64
CA ALA A 139 -15.71 -13.45 -14.23
C ALA A 139 -16.45 -12.40 -13.38
N GLU A 140 -17.66 -12.72 -12.91
CA GLU A 140 -18.46 -11.86 -12.03
C GLU A 140 -17.75 -11.60 -10.69
N LEU A 141 -17.17 -12.64 -10.08
CA LEU A 141 -16.40 -12.49 -8.84
C LEU A 141 -15.21 -11.55 -9.01
N GLN A 142 -14.49 -11.64 -10.14
CA GLN A 142 -13.34 -10.76 -10.42
C GLN A 142 -13.79 -9.31 -10.63
N ILE A 143 -14.95 -9.09 -11.27
CA ILE A 143 -15.56 -7.77 -11.42
C ILE A 143 -15.91 -7.18 -10.05
N GLU A 144 -16.62 -7.93 -9.21
CA GLU A 144 -17.05 -7.50 -7.88
C GLU A 144 -15.86 -7.13 -6.99
N GLN A 145 -14.82 -7.96 -6.97
CA GLN A 145 -13.59 -7.68 -6.23
C GLN A 145 -12.92 -6.38 -6.69
N THR A 146 -12.88 -6.15 -8.00
CA THR A 146 -12.28 -4.94 -8.59
C THR A 146 -13.13 -3.70 -8.25
N GLU A 147 -14.46 -3.80 -8.32
CA GLU A 147 -15.38 -2.73 -7.91
C GLU A 147 -15.23 -2.37 -6.43
N ALA A 148 -15.10 -3.38 -5.56
CA ALA A 148 -14.89 -3.18 -4.14
C ALA A 148 -13.54 -2.50 -3.83
N GLN A 149 -12.48 -2.82 -4.58
CA GLN A 149 -11.19 -2.14 -4.46
C GLN A 149 -11.29 -0.66 -4.89
N ILE A 150 -11.90 -0.39 -6.05
CA ILE A 150 -12.13 0.97 -6.55
C ILE A 150 -12.95 1.79 -5.55
N GLY A 151 -14.02 1.21 -5.00
CA GLY A 151 -14.88 1.89 -4.02
C GLY A 151 -14.13 2.28 -2.74
N ARG A 152 -13.33 1.36 -2.19
CA ARG A 152 -12.50 1.63 -1.01
C ARG A 152 -11.49 2.75 -1.26
N LEU A 153 -10.76 2.67 -2.38
CA LEU A 153 -9.77 3.68 -2.75
C LEU A 153 -10.39 5.06 -2.97
N ARG A 154 -11.53 5.13 -3.67
CA ARG A 154 -12.25 6.40 -3.90
C ARG A 154 -12.68 7.05 -2.60
N ASN A 155 -13.23 6.26 -1.67
CA ASN A 155 -13.67 6.78 -0.38
C ASN A 155 -12.51 7.34 0.44
N ALA A 156 -11.34 6.68 0.41
CA ALA A 156 -10.17 7.12 1.17
C ALA A 156 -9.50 8.40 0.62
N ILE A 157 -9.70 8.75 -0.66
CA ILE A 157 -9.11 9.95 -1.27
C ILE A 157 -10.09 11.13 -1.45
N SER A 158 -11.37 10.93 -1.11
CA SER A 158 -12.45 11.92 -1.25
C SER A 158 -12.49 12.90 -0.09
#